data_AF-A0A968H8M9-F1
#
_entry.id   AF-A0A968H8M9-F1
#
_cell.length_a   1.000
_cell.length_b   1.000
_cell.length_c   1.000
_cell.angle_alpha   90.00
_cell.angle_beta   90.00
_cell.angle_gamma   90.00
#
_symmetry.space_group_name_H-M   'P 1'
#
loop_
_entity.id
_entity.type
_entity.pdbx_description
1 polymer ?
#
loop_
_entity_poly.entity_id
_entity_poly.type
_entity_poly.pdbx_seq_one_letter_code
_entity_poly.pdbx_strand_id
1 'polypeptide(L)'
;MTSPLRQTEQAPELWVMGVEPDQGRDLIIREYLEAAGYTVRLADFSWLNDRRPLGIVLDISPHSDDGWGLLTSIKSNPKHRNTPILPVFLSQTGKVGGVFPLAGFFTVPLDADYLLDRLAVYGLTEEAETWDLQALVVSRSGEEKLSKLLESLGFEVIKGYTGKEALALISLHPKYLAFSNLMLPDMSAFELLEKFRLFPYSRNTPVFILIKDEFKEGEKAAMSREIAHLVSKKQLSKEEFLKYLRNRA
;
A
#
# COMPACT_ATOMS: atom_id res chain seq x y z
N MET A 1 34.64 -33.77 -16.21
CA MET A 1 34.10 -32.89 -15.14
C MET A 1 32.97 -32.09 -15.74
N THR A 2 31.76 -32.60 -15.63
CA THR A 2 30.53 -31.99 -16.14
C THR A 2 30.03 -30.98 -15.11
N SER A 3 29.96 -29.71 -15.50
CA SER A 3 29.34 -28.63 -14.73
C SER A 3 27.87 -28.97 -14.45
N PRO A 4 27.36 -28.83 -13.22
CA PRO A 4 25.93 -29.01 -12.98
C PRO A 4 25.17 -27.86 -13.63
N LEU A 5 24.18 -28.23 -14.45
CA LEU A 5 23.16 -27.37 -15.03
C LEU A 5 22.63 -26.42 -13.95
N ARG A 6 22.71 -25.11 -14.20
CA ARG A 6 21.99 -24.10 -13.41
C ARG A 6 20.51 -24.52 -13.40
N GLN A 7 19.98 -24.78 -12.21
CA GLN A 7 18.52 -24.84 -12.03
C GLN A 7 17.96 -23.55 -12.62
N THR A 8 16.99 -23.67 -13.52
CA THR A 8 16.22 -22.54 -14.03
C THR A 8 15.63 -21.79 -12.84
N GLU A 9 16.22 -20.64 -12.47
CA GLU A 9 15.60 -19.73 -11.51
C GLU A 9 14.24 -19.33 -12.11
N GLN A 10 13.16 -19.87 -11.53
CA GLN A 10 11.82 -19.44 -11.90
C GLN A 10 11.71 -17.96 -11.55
N ALA A 11 11.30 -17.15 -12.54
CA ALA A 11 11.10 -15.73 -12.34
C ALA A 11 10.15 -15.48 -11.15
N PRO A 12 10.41 -14.46 -10.31
CA PRO A 12 9.59 -14.18 -9.15
C PRO A 12 8.11 -14.05 -9.52
N GLU A 13 7.23 -14.74 -8.79
CA GLU A 13 5.79 -14.75 -9.09
C GLU A 13 5.06 -13.63 -8.33
N LEU A 14 4.38 -12.76 -9.07
CA LEU A 14 3.43 -11.78 -8.55
C LEU A 14 2.00 -12.21 -8.87
N TRP A 15 1.11 -12.01 -7.90
CA TRP A 15 -0.31 -12.28 -8.08
C TRP A 15 -1.04 -11.00 -8.42
N VAL A 16 -2.01 -11.08 -9.32
CA VAL A 16 -2.95 -10.00 -9.61
C VAL A 16 -4.31 -10.42 -9.09
N MET A 17 -4.94 -9.54 -8.31
CA MET A 17 -6.23 -9.77 -7.65
C MET A 17 -7.18 -8.60 -7.89
N GLY A 18 -8.47 -8.83 -7.70
CA GLY A 18 -9.51 -7.83 -7.93
C GLY A 18 -9.86 -7.63 -9.40
N VAL A 19 -9.53 -8.60 -10.26
CA VAL A 19 -9.86 -8.65 -11.68
C VAL A 19 -10.46 -10.00 -12.03
N GLU A 20 -11.57 -10.00 -12.76
CA GLU A 20 -12.19 -11.24 -13.23
C GLU A 20 -11.40 -11.82 -14.43
N PRO A 21 -11.18 -13.14 -14.48
CA PRO A 21 -10.67 -13.82 -15.66
C PRO A 21 -11.53 -13.53 -16.91
N ASP A 22 -10.92 -13.61 -18.09
CA ASP A 22 -11.57 -13.50 -19.41
C ASP A 22 -12.21 -12.14 -19.74
N GLN A 23 -12.17 -11.15 -18.84
CA GLN A 23 -12.64 -9.78 -19.08
C GLN A 23 -11.56 -8.86 -19.70
N GLY A 24 -10.31 -9.33 -19.77
CA GLY A 24 -9.19 -8.64 -20.44
C GLY A 24 -8.64 -7.39 -19.73
N ARG A 25 -9.21 -6.99 -18.59
CA ARG A 25 -8.75 -5.83 -17.80
C ARG A 25 -7.35 -6.03 -17.21
N ASP A 26 -6.95 -7.29 -17.03
CA ASP A 26 -5.64 -7.70 -16.52
C ASP A 26 -4.52 -7.64 -17.57
N LEU A 27 -4.84 -7.62 -18.85
CA LEU A 27 -3.86 -7.82 -19.93
C LEU A 27 -2.73 -6.78 -19.90
N ILE A 28 -3.08 -5.50 -19.73
CA ILE A 28 -2.09 -4.40 -19.72
C ILE A 28 -1.17 -4.53 -18.50
N ILE A 29 -1.74 -4.76 -17.31
CA ILE A 29 -0.95 -4.85 -16.09
C ILE A 29 -0.05 -6.10 -16.11
N ARG A 30 -0.52 -7.21 -16.68
CA ARG A 30 0.29 -8.42 -16.90
C ARG A 30 1.45 -8.15 -17.83
N GLU A 31 1.20 -7.53 -18.98
CA GLU A 31 2.26 -7.16 -19.93
C GLU A 31 3.33 -6.27 -19.28
N TYR A 32 2.90 -5.33 -18.42
CA TYR A 32 3.82 -4.43 -17.72
C TYR A 32 4.67 -5.18 -16.68
N LEU A 33 4.06 -6.09 -15.91
CA LEU A 33 4.74 -6.90 -14.90
C LEU A 33 5.67 -7.95 -15.52
N GLU A 34 5.26 -8.61 -16.59
CA GLU A 34 6.08 -9.58 -17.35
C GLU A 34 7.30 -8.88 -17.96
N ALA A 35 7.14 -7.67 -18.49
CA ALA A 35 8.25 -6.86 -18.98
C ALA A 35 9.20 -6.40 -17.86
N ALA A 36 8.77 -6.41 -16.61
CA ALA A 36 9.63 -6.18 -15.45
C ALA A 36 10.36 -7.46 -14.99
N GLY A 37 10.09 -8.61 -15.61
CA GLY A 37 10.73 -9.89 -15.31
C GLY A 37 9.97 -10.75 -14.29
N TYR A 38 8.70 -10.46 -14.00
CA TYR A 38 7.88 -11.29 -13.10
C TYR A 38 7.06 -12.32 -13.87
N THR A 39 6.82 -13.47 -13.24
CA THR A 39 5.73 -14.35 -13.65
C THR A 39 4.43 -13.82 -13.04
N VAL A 40 3.36 -13.71 -13.83
CA VAL A 40 2.10 -13.12 -13.37
C VAL A 40 0.99 -14.15 -13.35
N ARG A 41 0.24 -14.19 -12.25
CA ARG A 41 -0.89 -15.11 -12.04
C ARG A 41 -2.12 -14.33 -11.59
N LEU A 42 -3.25 -14.53 -12.27
CA LEU A 42 -4.54 -14.14 -11.71
C LEU A 42 -4.86 -15.11 -10.57
N ALA A 43 -5.03 -14.59 -9.37
CA ALA A 43 -5.16 -15.40 -8.17
C ALA A 43 -6.48 -15.11 -7.46
N ASP A 44 -7.06 -16.16 -6.91
CA ASP A 44 -8.18 -16.07 -5.97
C ASP A 44 -7.65 -15.99 -4.52
N PHE A 45 -8.40 -15.37 -3.62
CA PHE A 45 -8.03 -15.25 -2.21
C PHE A 45 -7.76 -16.62 -1.55
N SER A 46 -8.52 -17.65 -1.92
CA SER A 46 -8.38 -19.00 -1.35
C SER A 46 -6.99 -19.60 -1.54
N TRP A 47 -6.25 -19.19 -2.58
CA TRP A 47 -4.93 -19.73 -2.89
C TRP A 47 -3.85 -19.31 -1.88
N LEU A 48 -4.08 -18.24 -1.12
CA LEU A 48 -3.16 -17.81 -0.07
C LEU A 48 -2.98 -18.85 1.05
N ASN A 49 -3.89 -19.82 1.17
CA ASN A 49 -3.76 -20.89 2.14
C ASN A 49 -2.67 -21.91 1.78
N ASP A 50 -2.42 -22.11 0.49
CA ASP A 50 -1.53 -23.16 -0.01
C ASP A 50 -0.21 -22.61 -0.54
N ARG A 51 -0.18 -21.34 -0.95
CA ARG A 51 0.97 -20.69 -1.59
C ARG A 51 1.16 -19.26 -1.10
N ARG A 52 2.41 -18.78 -1.17
CA ARG A 52 2.76 -17.40 -0.86
C ARG A 52 3.36 -16.72 -2.09
N PRO A 53 2.73 -15.66 -2.63
CA PRO A 53 3.34 -14.87 -3.69
C PRO A 53 4.46 -13.98 -3.15
N LEU A 54 5.33 -13.49 -4.03
CA LEU A 54 6.25 -12.41 -3.67
C LEU A 54 5.48 -11.15 -3.24
N GLY A 55 4.35 -10.89 -3.90
CA GLY A 55 3.46 -9.77 -3.62
C GLY A 55 2.20 -9.82 -4.48
N ILE A 56 1.23 -9.01 -4.10
CA ILE A 56 -0.07 -8.92 -4.76
C ILE A 56 -0.21 -7.53 -5.36
N VAL A 57 -0.52 -7.46 -6.66
CA VAL A 57 -1.00 -6.26 -7.33
C VAL A 57 -2.52 -6.29 -7.26
N LEU A 58 -3.12 -5.32 -6.58
CA LEU A 58 -4.53 -5.35 -6.23
C LEU A 58 -5.26 -4.19 -6.91
N ASP A 59 -6.21 -4.49 -7.79
CA ASP A 59 -7.11 -3.48 -8.32
C ASP A 59 -8.05 -3.00 -7.21
N ILE A 60 -8.14 -1.69 -7.00
CA ILE A 60 -9.07 -1.05 -6.04
C ILE A 60 -10.01 -0.05 -6.73
N SER A 61 -10.16 -0.17 -8.06
CA SER A 61 -11.06 0.65 -8.86
C SER A 61 -12.53 0.29 -8.66
N PRO A 62 -13.48 1.15 -9.10
CA PRO A 62 -14.90 0.82 -9.13
C PRO A 62 -15.28 -0.39 -10.00
N HIS A 63 -14.36 -0.86 -10.86
CA HIS A 63 -14.58 -2.01 -11.73
C HIS A 63 -13.91 -3.28 -11.21
N SER A 64 -13.27 -3.19 -10.05
CA SER A 64 -12.63 -4.32 -9.40
C SER A 64 -13.64 -5.35 -8.92
N ASP A 65 -13.23 -6.62 -8.95
CA ASP A 65 -13.89 -7.71 -8.23
C ASP A 65 -13.53 -7.63 -6.74
N ASP A 66 -14.31 -6.85 -5.98
CA ASP A 66 -14.18 -6.59 -4.54
C ASP A 66 -12.74 -6.33 -4.03
N GLY A 67 -11.97 -5.49 -4.72
CA GLY A 67 -10.60 -5.15 -4.34
C GLY A 67 -10.44 -4.68 -2.89
N TRP A 68 -11.41 -3.92 -2.37
CA TRP A 68 -11.40 -3.47 -0.98
C TRP A 68 -11.68 -4.59 0.02
N GLY A 69 -12.63 -5.48 -0.26
CA GLY A 69 -12.89 -6.65 0.58
C GLY A 69 -11.72 -7.64 0.57
N LEU A 70 -11.06 -7.80 -0.58
CA LEU A 70 -9.81 -8.59 -0.68
C LEU A 70 -8.70 -7.96 0.18
N LEU A 71 -8.52 -6.64 0.10
CA LEU A 71 -7.54 -5.92 0.92
C LEU A 71 -7.76 -6.16 2.41
N THR A 72 -8.99 -5.98 2.90
CA THR A 72 -9.31 -6.19 4.32
C THR A 72 -9.17 -7.66 4.70
N SER A 73 -9.64 -8.59 3.88
CA SER A 73 -9.52 -10.03 4.14
C SER A 73 -8.07 -10.49 4.27
N ILE A 74 -7.17 -9.95 3.44
CA ILE A 74 -5.74 -10.26 3.50
C ILE A 74 -5.12 -9.65 4.76
N LYS A 75 -5.42 -8.37 5.06
CA LYS A 75 -4.75 -7.62 6.14
C LYS A 75 -5.29 -7.92 7.53
N SER A 76 -6.54 -8.35 7.65
CA SER A 76 -7.14 -8.83 8.90
C SER A 76 -6.71 -10.25 9.26
N ASN A 77 -6.16 -11.03 8.33
CA ASN A 77 -5.74 -12.42 8.58
C ASN A 77 -4.25 -12.50 8.97
N PRO A 78 -3.90 -12.93 10.20
CA PRO A 78 -2.51 -13.02 10.65
C PRO A 78 -1.59 -13.87 9.75
N LYS A 79 -2.13 -14.88 9.05
CA LYS A 79 -1.34 -15.72 8.12
C LYS A 79 -0.91 -14.96 6.86
N HIS A 80 -1.68 -13.97 6.45
CA HIS A 80 -1.60 -13.32 5.13
C HIS A 80 -1.29 -11.82 5.22
N ARG A 81 -1.46 -11.18 6.39
CA ARG A 81 -1.30 -9.73 6.57
C ARG A 81 0.08 -9.19 6.20
N ASN A 82 1.11 -10.03 6.30
CA ASN A 82 2.48 -9.71 5.90
C ASN A 82 2.70 -9.69 4.38
N THR A 83 1.79 -10.23 3.58
CA THR A 83 1.94 -10.26 2.12
C THR A 83 1.98 -8.84 1.56
N PRO A 84 3.03 -8.44 0.82
CA PRO A 84 3.11 -7.12 0.20
C PRO A 84 1.95 -6.91 -0.76
N ILE A 85 1.29 -5.75 -0.67
CA ILE A 85 0.22 -5.36 -1.60
C ILE A 85 0.65 -4.06 -2.28
N LEU A 86 0.54 -4.03 -3.60
CA LEU A 86 0.63 -2.85 -4.44
C LEU A 86 -0.76 -2.52 -4.98
N PRO A 87 -1.48 -1.58 -4.35
CA PRO A 87 -2.75 -1.13 -4.88
C PRO A 87 -2.56 -0.40 -6.20
N VAL A 88 -3.40 -0.74 -7.17
CA VAL A 88 -3.46 -0.12 -8.49
C VAL A 88 -4.89 0.27 -8.79
N PHE A 89 -5.05 1.30 -9.62
CA PHE A 89 -6.33 1.61 -10.22
C PHE A 89 -6.30 1.17 -11.68
N LEU A 90 -7.22 0.28 -12.06
CA LEU A 90 -7.42 -0.10 -13.45
C LEU A 90 -8.73 0.51 -13.98
N SER A 91 -8.68 1.15 -15.14
CA SER A 91 -9.89 1.64 -15.81
C SER A 91 -10.82 0.48 -16.20
N GLN A 92 -12.01 0.80 -16.71
CA GLN A 92 -12.91 -0.21 -17.30
C GLN A 92 -12.23 -1.02 -18.42
N THR A 93 -11.27 -0.41 -19.13
CA THR A 93 -10.51 -1.04 -20.23
C THR A 93 -9.15 -1.59 -19.79
N GLY A 94 -8.88 -1.69 -18.48
CA GLY A 94 -7.63 -2.24 -17.95
C GLY A 94 -6.43 -1.30 -17.96
N LYS A 95 -6.60 -0.04 -18.41
CA LYS A 95 -5.51 0.94 -18.39
C LYS A 95 -5.15 1.29 -16.95
N VAL A 96 -3.86 1.34 -16.65
CA VAL A 96 -3.37 1.72 -15.32
C VAL A 96 -3.54 3.23 -15.11
N GLY A 97 -4.49 3.64 -14.28
CA GLY A 97 -4.73 5.04 -13.95
C GLY A 97 -3.87 5.55 -12.79
N GLY A 98 -3.46 4.65 -11.88
CA GLY A 98 -2.63 4.99 -10.75
C GLY A 98 -2.00 3.78 -10.07
N VAL A 99 -0.87 4.00 -9.41
CA VAL A 99 -0.13 3.01 -8.62
C VAL A 99 0.18 3.64 -7.28
N PHE A 100 -0.18 2.97 -6.18
CA PHE A 100 -0.09 3.55 -4.84
C PHE A 100 0.92 2.76 -3.98
N PRO A 101 2.24 2.98 -4.14
CA PRO A 101 3.22 2.34 -3.28
C PRO A 101 3.18 2.91 -1.86
N LEU A 102 2.73 2.10 -0.92
CA LEU A 102 2.74 2.40 0.52
C LEU A 102 3.76 1.51 1.22
N ALA A 103 4.12 1.88 2.45
CA ALA A 103 4.90 1.01 3.34
C ALA A 103 4.05 -0.17 3.83
N GLY A 104 2.76 0.03 4.08
CA GLY A 104 1.88 -1.07 4.42
C GLY A 104 0.51 -0.61 4.90
N PHE A 105 -0.22 -1.59 5.44
CA PHE A 105 -1.54 -1.39 6.01
C PHE A 105 -1.57 -1.97 7.43
N PHE A 106 -2.29 -1.29 8.32
CA PHE A 106 -2.66 -1.80 9.63
C PHE A 106 -4.17 -1.77 9.78
N THR A 107 -4.73 -2.84 10.33
CA THR A 107 -6.15 -2.87 10.68
C THR A 107 -6.38 -2.13 11.99
N VAL A 108 -7.57 -1.55 12.15
CA VAL A 108 -8.08 -1.06 13.43
C VAL A 108 -9.22 -1.98 13.91
N PRO A 109 -9.22 -2.45 15.18
CA PRO A 109 -8.25 -2.15 16.24
C PRO A 109 -6.84 -2.68 15.95
N LEU A 110 -5.84 -1.89 16.35
CA LEU A 110 -4.43 -2.16 16.08
C LEU A 110 -3.94 -3.39 16.85
N ASP A 111 -3.26 -4.29 16.16
CA ASP A 111 -2.42 -5.34 16.73
C ASP A 111 -1.01 -4.77 17.01
N ALA A 112 -0.66 -4.67 18.29
CA ALA A 112 0.59 -4.07 18.73
C ALA A 112 1.81 -4.89 18.33
N ASP A 113 1.76 -6.22 18.51
CA ASP A 113 2.86 -7.12 18.17
C ASP A 113 3.13 -7.07 16.66
N TYR A 114 2.06 -7.04 15.86
CA TYR A 114 2.18 -6.86 14.42
C TYR A 114 2.83 -5.52 14.03
N LEU A 115 2.45 -4.41 14.69
CA LEU A 115 3.08 -3.12 14.41
C LEU A 115 4.57 -3.16 14.72
N LEU A 116 4.95 -3.74 15.87
CA LEU A 116 6.35 -3.86 16.28
C LEU A 116 7.16 -4.67 15.26
N ASP A 117 6.67 -5.85 14.89
CA ASP A 117 7.31 -6.70 13.86
C ASP A 117 7.49 -5.94 12.55
N ARG A 118 6.47 -5.18 12.12
CA ARG A 118 6.54 -4.42 10.88
C ARG A 118 7.50 -3.26 10.95
N LEU A 119 7.54 -2.52 12.06
CA LEU A 119 8.50 -1.42 12.24
C LEU A 119 9.94 -1.95 12.32
N ALA A 120 10.15 -3.12 12.92
CA ALA A 120 11.46 -3.78 12.96
C ALA A 120 11.99 -4.12 11.56
N VAL A 121 11.12 -4.55 10.63
CA VAL A 121 11.50 -4.77 9.22
C VAL A 121 12.03 -3.50 8.54
N TYR A 122 11.61 -2.31 9.00
CA TYR A 122 12.12 -1.03 8.52
C TYR A 122 13.35 -0.53 9.29
N GLY A 123 13.89 -1.32 10.22
CA GLY A 123 14.99 -0.91 11.10
C GLY A 123 14.59 0.18 12.10
N LEU A 124 13.29 0.33 12.40
CA LEU A 124 12.75 1.44 13.17
C LEU A 124 12.58 1.13 14.67
N THR A 125 13.10 -0.01 15.13
CA THR A 125 12.98 -0.47 16.53
C THR A 125 14.34 -0.60 17.23
N GLU A 126 15.44 -0.47 16.50
CA GLU A 126 16.80 -0.61 17.03
C GLU A 126 17.39 0.79 17.23
N GLU A 127 17.55 1.19 18.49
CA GLU A 127 18.24 2.42 18.96
C GLU A 127 17.54 3.77 18.69
N ALA A 128 16.56 4.09 19.55
CA ALA A 128 15.93 5.42 19.65
C ALA A 128 16.88 6.57 20.04
N GLU A 129 18.14 6.29 20.41
CA GLU A 129 19.07 7.31 20.91
C GLU A 129 19.72 8.17 19.82
N THR A 130 19.52 7.89 18.52
CA THR A 130 20.22 8.60 17.44
C THR A 130 19.35 9.14 16.30
N TRP A 131 18.03 8.86 16.28
CA TRP A 131 17.17 9.21 15.14
C TRP A 131 16.16 10.29 15.52
N ASP A 132 16.33 11.48 14.95
CA ASP A 132 15.37 12.58 14.96
C ASP A 132 14.18 12.27 14.03
N LEU A 133 13.56 11.09 14.19
CA LEU A 133 12.47 10.57 13.36
C LEU A 133 11.15 10.73 14.09
N GLN A 134 10.25 11.52 13.52
CA GLN A 134 8.93 11.78 14.08
C GLN A 134 7.88 10.88 13.42
N ALA A 135 6.81 10.56 14.16
CA ALA A 135 5.66 9.85 13.62
C ALA A 135 4.50 10.82 13.40
N LEU A 136 4.13 11.07 12.15
CA LEU A 136 2.95 11.84 11.78
C LEU A 136 1.72 10.92 11.75
N VAL A 137 0.78 11.12 12.69
CA VAL A 137 -0.50 10.40 12.72
C VAL A 137 -1.59 11.32 12.19
N VAL A 138 -2.17 10.95 11.04
CA VAL A 138 -3.19 11.72 10.33
C VAL A 138 -4.55 11.06 10.50
N SER A 139 -5.32 11.52 11.48
CA SER A 139 -6.67 11.03 11.75
C SER A 139 -7.50 12.02 12.56
N ARG A 140 -8.83 11.87 12.50
CA ARG A 140 -9.79 12.62 13.31
C ARG A 140 -9.92 12.13 14.75
N SER A 141 -9.81 10.81 15.00
CA SER A 141 -10.14 10.21 16.30
C SER A 141 -9.93 8.69 16.30
N GLY A 142 -9.47 8.13 17.42
CA GLY A 142 -9.47 6.68 17.67
C GLY A 142 -8.09 6.01 17.62
N GLU A 143 -7.03 6.78 17.40
CA GLU A 143 -5.65 6.30 17.24
C GLU A 143 -4.80 6.54 18.49
N GLU A 144 -5.40 6.81 19.66
CA GLU A 144 -4.66 7.01 20.91
C GLU A 144 -3.79 5.80 21.26
N LYS A 145 -4.25 4.58 20.94
CA LYS A 145 -3.46 3.36 21.11
C LYS A 145 -2.22 3.35 20.22
N LEU A 146 -2.35 3.78 18.97
CA LEU A 146 -1.23 3.88 18.04
C LEU A 146 -0.24 4.94 18.53
N SER A 147 -0.72 6.13 18.91
CA SER A 147 0.15 7.20 19.44
C SER A 147 0.93 6.73 20.66
N LYS A 148 0.26 6.11 21.64
CA LYS A 148 0.94 5.60 22.86
C LYS A 148 1.98 4.53 22.54
N LEU A 149 1.69 3.64 21.60
CA LEU A 149 2.63 2.60 21.20
C LEU A 149 3.86 3.21 20.51
N LEU A 150 3.67 4.14 19.59
CA LEU A 150 4.76 4.87 18.94
C LEU A 150 5.59 5.67 19.95
N GLU A 151 4.96 6.38 20.88
CA GLU A 151 5.63 7.10 21.96
C GLU A 151 6.47 6.14 22.84
N SER A 152 5.94 4.95 23.15
CA SER A 152 6.68 3.94 23.91
C SER A 152 7.91 3.36 23.18
N LEU A 153 7.97 3.53 21.86
CA LEU A 153 9.10 3.18 21.01
C LEU A 153 10.08 4.36 20.83
N GLY A 154 9.82 5.50 21.46
CA GLY A 154 10.68 6.68 21.41
C GLY A 154 10.36 7.66 20.28
N PHE A 155 9.29 7.44 19.50
CA PHE A 155 8.86 8.42 18.50
C PHE A 155 8.23 9.65 19.15
N GLU A 156 8.60 10.84 18.68
CA GLU A 156 7.75 12.01 18.86
C GLU A 156 6.56 11.92 17.91
N VAL A 157 5.35 11.88 18.47
CA VAL A 157 4.11 11.76 17.69
C VAL A 157 3.53 13.14 17.41
N ILE A 158 3.47 13.48 16.12
CA ILE A 158 2.81 14.69 15.62
C ILE A 158 1.44 14.29 15.09
N LYS A 159 0.38 15.01 15.49
CA LYS A 159 -0.99 14.73 15.06
C LYS A 159 -1.46 15.74 14.03
N GLY A 160 -2.05 15.24 12.95
CA GLY A 160 -2.82 16.05 11.99
C GLY A 160 -4.23 15.50 11.84
N TYR A 161 -5.22 16.37 11.70
CA TYR A 161 -6.63 15.99 11.66
C TYR A 161 -7.22 16.01 10.23
N THR A 162 -6.48 16.57 9.28
CA THR A 162 -6.81 16.65 7.86
C THR A 162 -5.58 16.41 6.99
N GLY A 163 -5.79 16.07 5.72
CA GLY A 163 -4.69 15.93 4.76
C GLY A 163 -3.95 17.25 4.52
N LYS A 164 -4.68 18.38 4.47
CA LYS A 164 -4.07 19.73 4.38
C LYS A 164 -3.16 20.05 5.56
N GLU A 165 -3.60 19.72 6.78
CA GLU A 165 -2.78 19.90 7.98
C GLU A 165 -1.56 18.98 7.96
N ALA A 166 -1.72 17.72 7.57
CA ALA A 166 -0.60 16.80 7.40
C ALA A 166 0.44 17.33 6.39
N LEU A 167 0.00 17.95 5.29
CA LEU A 167 0.89 18.59 4.31
C LEU A 167 1.62 19.81 4.88
N ALA A 168 0.99 20.58 5.76
CA ALA A 168 1.64 21.69 6.45
C ALA A 168 2.69 21.16 7.44
N LEU A 169 2.33 20.17 8.26
CA LEU A 169 3.20 19.58 9.29
C LEU A 169 4.43 18.90 8.67
N ILE A 170 4.24 18.10 7.63
CA ILE A 170 5.33 17.39 6.95
C ILE A 170 6.33 18.35 6.27
N SER A 171 5.95 19.62 6.06
CA SER A 171 6.86 20.64 5.53
C SER A 171 7.80 21.25 6.57
N LEU A 172 7.50 21.07 7.86
CA LEU A 172 8.27 21.63 8.97
C LEU A 172 9.49 20.77 9.34
N HIS A 173 9.40 19.45 9.22
CA HIS A 173 10.50 18.52 9.48
C HIS A 173 10.61 17.46 8.38
N PRO A 174 11.80 17.12 7.87
CA PRO A 174 11.95 16.19 6.74
C PRO A 174 11.94 14.72 7.14
N LYS A 175 11.86 14.39 8.44
CA LYS A 175 12.04 13.04 8.97
C LYS A 175 10.74 12.55 9.60
N TYR A 176 9.79 12.20 8.74
CA TYR A 176 8.53 11.59 9.18
C TYR A 176 8.40 10.14 8.72
N LEU A 177 7.84 9.33 9.60
CA LEU A 177 7.01 8.19 9.25
C LEU A 177 5.54 8.60 9.34
N ALA A 178 4.70 8.28 8.36
CA ALA A 178 3.30 8.69 8.37
C ALA A 178 2.36 7.50 8.56
N PHE A 179 1.38 7.66 9.45
CA PHE A 179 0.22 6.79 9.60
C PHE A 179 -1.03 7.60 9.27
N SER A 180 -1.89 7.11 8.39
CA SER A 180 -3.07 7.88 7.98
C SER A 180 -4.30 7.00 7.90
N ASN A 181 -5.42 7.48 8.44
CA ASN A 181 -6.72 6.88 8.12
C ASN A 181 -6.98 7.00 6.63
N LEU A 182 -7.51 5.92 6.04
CA LEU A 182 -7.72 5.84 4.60
C LEU A 182 -8.57 7.00 4.04
N MET A 183 -9.61 7.40 4.77
CA MET A 183 -10.49 8.52 4.43
C MET A 183 -10.33 9.64 5.46
N LEU A 184 -9.82 10.79 5.02
CA LEU A 184 -9.72 12.01 5.82
C LEU A 184 -10.90 12.94 5.49
N PRO A 185 -11.15 13.99 6.29
CA PRO A 185 -12.23 14.95 6.03
C PRO A 185 -12.18 15.63 4.66
N ASP A 186 -10.98 15.79 4.11
CA ASP A 186 -10.70 16.66 2.96
C ASP A 186 -10.02 15.95 1.78
N MET A 187 -9.52 14.73 1.97
CA MET A 187 -8.94 13.88 0.91
C MET A 187 -8.78 12.42 1.34
N SER A 188 -8.46 11.53 0.40
CA SER A 188 -8.00 10.17 0.73
C SER A 188 -6.53 10.13 1.12
N ALA A 189 -6.11 9.09 1.86
CA ALA A 189 -4.70 8.84 2.17
C ALA A 189 -3.86 8.61 0.90
N PHE A 190 -4.46 8.13 -0.20
CA PHE A 190 -3.79 8.00 -1.49
C PHE A 190 -3.53 9.34 -2.17
N GLU A 191 -4.47 10.29 -2.07
CA GLU A 191 -4.22 11.66 -2.52
C GLU A 191 -3.15 12.35 -1.67
N LEU A 192 -3.17 12.14 -0.35
CA LEU A 192 -2.13 12.63 0.56
C LEU A 192 -0.75 12.10 0.16
N LEU A 193 -0.64 10.80 -0.10
CA LEU A 193 0.59 10.15 -0.58
C LEU A 193 1.08 10.74 -1.90
N GLU A 194 0.20 10.95 -2.87
CA GLU A 194 0.55 11.59 -4.14
C GLU A 194 1.07 13.01 -3.93
N LYS A 195 0.48 13.77 -2.99
CA LYS A 195 0.95 15.12 -2.65
C LYS A 195 2.29 15.12 -1.92
N PHE A 196 2.56 14.16 -1.03
CA PHE A 196 3.89 14.00 -0.41
C PHE A 196 4.98 13.80 -1.48
N ARG A 197 4.68 13.04 -2.53
CA ARG A 197 5.63 12.79 -3.64
C ARG A 197 5.99 14.01 -4.46
N LEU A 198 5.19 15.07 -4.43
CA LEU A 198 5.48 16.31 -5.16
C LEU A 198 6.62 17.11 -4.53
N PHE A 199 7.01 16.83 -3.27
CA PHE A 199 8.01 17.59 -2.55
C PHE A 199 9.25 16.76 -2.22
N PRO A 200 10.47 17.25 -2.49
CA PRO A 200 11.70 16.50 -2.23
C PRO A 200 11.91 16.01 -0.80
N TYR A 201 11.40 16.74 0.20
CA TYR A 201 11.56 16.41 1.62
C TYR A 201 10.59 15.33 2.13
N SER A 202 9.44 15.12 1.47
CA SER A 202 8.42 14.16 1.90
C SER A 202 8.17 13.03 0.89
N ARG A 203 8.78 13.09 -0.31
CA ARG A 203 8.56 12.09 -1.37
C ARG A 203 8.94 10.66 -1.00
N ASN A 204 9.83 10.49 -0.02
CA ASN A 204 10.31 9.19 0.44
C ASN A 204 9.77 8.83 1.82
N THR A 205 8.88 9.64 2.39
CA THR A 205 8.23 9.35 3.68
C THR A 205 7.48 8.02 3.57
N PRO A 206 7.80 7.01 4.40
CA PRO A 206 7.02 5.78 4.42
C PRO A 206 5.63 6.08 4.96
N VAL A 207 4.60 5.68 4.21
CA VAL A 207 3.19 5.89 4.57
C VAL A 207 2.52 4.55 4.85
N PHE A 208 2.01 4.41 6.07
CA PHE A 208 1.15 3.31 6.49
C PHE A 208 -0.31 3.79 6.50
N ILE A 209 -1.20 2.97 5.94
CA ILE A 209 -2.64 3.28 5.94
C ILE A 209 -3.33 2.44 7.01
N LEU A 210 -4.12 3.12 7.84
CA LEU A 210 -5.02 2.50 8.79
C LEU A 210 -6.34 2.20 8.10
N ILE A 211 -6.75 0.94 8.13
CA ILE A 211 -7.99 0.44 7.53
C ILE A 211 -8.84 -0.26 8.59
N LYS A 212 -10.16 -0.29 8.39
CA LYS A 212 -11.04 -1.12 9.21
C LYS A 212 -10.79 -2.60 8.89
N ASP A 213 -11.14 -3.46 9.83
CA ASP A 213 -11.16 -4.91 9.63
C ASP A 213 -12.22 -5.34 8.61
N GLU A 214 -13.29 -4.56 8.46
CA GLU A 214 -14.34 -4.71 7.46
C GLU A 214 -14.90 -3.36 6.97
N PHE A 215 -15.33 -3.30 5.71
CA PHE A 215 -16.02 -2.15 5.12
C PHE A 215 -17.40 -2.55 4.61
N LYS A 216 -18.40 -1.68 4.85
CA LYS A 216 -19.72 -1.81 4.22
C LYS A 216 -19.63 -1.53 2.73
N GLU A 217 -20.57 -2.08 1.96
CA GLU A 217 -20.60 -1.88 0.50
C GLU A 217 -20.64 -0.40 0.09
N GLY A 218 -21.42 0.42 0.79
CA GLY A 218 -21.45 1.87 0.56
C GLY A 218 -20.11 2.58 0.83
N GLU A 219 -19.32 2.09 1.80
CA GLU A 219 -17.98 2.60 2.09
C GLU A 219 -17.00 2.21 0.98
N LYS A 220 -17.00 0.93 0.57
CA LYS A 220 -16.18 0.43 -0.55
C LYS A 220 -16.43 1.25 -1.82
N ALA A 221 -17.70 1.43 -2.18
CA ALA A 221 -18.09 2.21 -3.35
C ALA A 221 -17.66 3.69 -3.25
N ALA A 222 -17.74 4.30 -2.06
CA ALA A 222 -17.28 5.67 -1.85
C ALA A 222 -15.76 5.80 -2.02
N MET A 223 -14.98 4.88 -1.46
CA MET A 223 -13.52 4.87 -1.58
C MET A 223 -13.09 4.65 -3.03
N SER A 224 -13.70 3.70 -3.74
CA SER A 224 -13.43 3.48 -5.17
C SER A 224 -13.71 4.72 -6.03
N ARG A 225 -14.80 5.44 -5.75
CA ARG A 225 -15.13 6.70 -6.45
C ARG A 225 -14.10 7.80 -6.16
N GLU A 226 -13.67 7.95 -4.92
CA GLU A 226 -12.68 8.95 -4.54
C GLU A 226 -11.35 8.74 -5.29
N ILE A 227 -10.90 7.48 -5.37
CA ILE A 227 -9.70 7.14 -6.14
C ILE A 227 -9.93 7.36 -7.63
N ALA A 228 -11.10 7.00 -8.16
CA ALA A 228 -11.45 7.27 -9.55
C ALA A 228 -11.36 8.77 -9.86
N HIS A 229 -11.82 9.65 -8.96
CA HIS A 229 -11.67 11.10 -9.13
C HIS A 229 -10.20 11.52 -9.15
N LEU A 230 -9.38 11.01 -8.22
CA LEU A 230 -7.94 11.28 -8.11
C LEU A 230 -7.18 10.94 -9.40
N VAL A 231 -7.57 9.87 -10.10
CA VAL A 231 -6.85 9.36 -11.29
C VAL A 231 -7.63 9.47 -12.60
N SER A 232 -8.81 10.11 -12.58
CA SER A 232 -9.76 10.18 -13.71
C SER A 232 -9.18 10.67 -15.04
N LYS A 233 -8.08 11.44 -14.99
CA LYS A 233 -7.40 12.01 -16.16
C LYS A 233 -5.96 11.51 -16.32
N LYS A 234 -5.56 10.51 -15.52
CA LYS A 234 -4.23 9.92 -15.55
C LYS A 234 -4.28 8.59 -16.29
N GLN A 235 -3.30 8.35 -17.15
CA GLN A 235 -3.01 7.03 -17.69
C GLN A 235 -1.50 6.86 -17.66
N LEU A 236 -1.03 5.84 -16.96
CA LEU A 236 0.39 5.57 -16.84
C LEU A 236 0.89 4.81 -18.06
N SER A 237 2.02 5.27 -18.59
CA SER A 237 2.80 4.51 -19.56
C SER A 237 3.43 3.28 -18.89
N LYS A 238 3.88 2.33 -19.72
CA LYS A 238 4.66 1.17 -19.25
C LYS A 238 5.92 1.62 -18.50
N GLU A 239 6.65 2.59 -19.04
CA GLU A 239 7.87 3.13 -18.44
C GLU A 239 7.59 3.79 -17.09
N GLU A 240 6.49 4.53 -16.97
CA GLU A 240 6.06 5.14 -15.71
C GLU A 240 5.70 4.09 -14.67
N PHE A 241 4.97 3.05 -15.07
CA PHE A 241 4.65 1.92 -14.21
C PHE A 241 5.92 1.21 -13.70
N LEU A 242 6.85 0.90 -14.60
CA LEU A 242 8.09 0.19 -14.27
C LEU A 242 8.97 0.96 -13.27
N LYS A 243 8.92 2.30 -13.26
CA LYS A 243 9.62 3.11 -12.25
C LYS A 243 9.13 2.81 -10.83
N TYR A 244 7.84 2.51 -10.64
CA TYR A 244 7.31 2.16 -9.32
C TYR A 244 7.80 0.80 -8.81
N LEU A 245 8.10 -0.15 -9.70
CA LEU A 245 8.63 -1.46 -9.33
C LEU A 245 10.14 -1.44 -9.05
N ARG A 246 10.91 -0.65 -9.82
CA ARG A 246 12.36 -0.56 -9.68
C ARG A 246 12.81 0.15 -8.40
N ASN A 247 12.03 1.11 -7.91
CA ASN A 247 12.33 1.86 -6.68
C ASN A 247 12.04 1.06 -5.38
N ARG A 248 11.80 -0.25 -5.49
CA ARG A 248 11.59 -1.18 -4.36
C ARG A 248 12.67 -2.27 -4.25
N ALA A 249 13.74 -2.18 -5.05
CA ALA A 249 14.92 -3.05 -4.96
C ALA A 249 16.05 -2.38 -4.19
#